data_AF-A0AAU9IQH9-F1
#
_entry.id   AF-A0AAU9IQH9-F1
#
_cell.length_a   1.000
_cell.length_b   1.000
_cell.length_c   1.000
_cell.angle_alpha   90.00
_cell.angle_beta   90.00
_cell.angle_gamma   90.00
#
_symmetry.space_group_name_H-M   'P 1'
#
loop_
_entity.id
_entity.type
_entity.pdbx_description
1 polymer ?
#
loop_
_entity_poly.entity_id
_entity_poly.type
_entity_poly.pdbx_seq_one_letter_code
_entity_poly.pdbx_strand_id
1 'polypeptide(L)'
;MFPKIPLLFIIIFLAKCQDLETIEKENACSTLNEALQKEFKEKLEEAIKSKPALNNRDLRSKLLEKTFIACIESITYDQAKEIMDESLVSYQKFIHLVPLSEINDLKSSADLMLNKDIKNRRSAIKERLNRIKKERLRKKREDL
;
A
#
# COMPACT_ATOMS: atom_id res chain seq x y z
N MET A 1 41.54 -9.04 19.90
CA MET A 1 41.18 -7.63 20.20
C MET A 1 39.97 -7.30 19.33
N PHE A 2 38.76 -7.45 19.84
CA PHE A 2 37.56 -7.14 19.05
C PHE A 2 37.43 -5.61 18.93
N PRO A 3 37.32 -5.04 17.72
CA PRO A 3 37.10 -3.61 17.59
C PRO A 3 35.77 -3.27 18.27
N LYS A 4 35.81 -2.35 19.25
CA LYS A 4 34.61 -1.75 19.83
C LYS A 4 33.92 -0.95 18.73
N ILE A 5 33.04 -1.60 17.97
CA ILE A 5 32.12 -0.90 17.07
C ILE A 5 31.32 0.04 17.96
N PRO A 6 31.35 1.37 17.71
CA PRO A 6 30.63 2.31 18.54
C PRO A 6 29.14 1.94 18.51
N LEU A 7 28.52 1.74 19.67
CA LEU A 7 27.10 1.41 19.81
C LEU A 7 26.21 2.35 18.95
N LEU A 8 26.65 3.59 18.79
CA LEU A 8 26.03 4.63 17.97
C LEU A 8 25.97 4.28 16.47
N PHE A 9 27.00 3.63 15.92
CA PHE A 9 27.01 3.19 14.51
C PHE A 9 26.03 2.06 14.26
N ILE A 10 25.87 1.13 15.22
CA ILE A 10 24.90 0.03 15.12
C ILE A 10 23.46 0.58 15.16
N ILE A 11 23.18 1.53 16.05
CA ILE A 11 21.84 2.15 16.16
C ILE A 11 21.46 2.92 14.88
N ILE A 12 22.37 3.69 14.31
CA ILE A 12 22.12 4.44 13.05
C ILE A 12 21.90 3.47 11.88
N PHE A 13 22.68 2.39 11.81
CA PHE A 13 22.54 1.40 10.74
C PHE A 13 21.20 0.65 10.83
N LEU A 14 20.77 0.27 12.04
CA LEU A 14 19.48 -0.38 12.27
C LEU A 14 18.30 0.54 11.93
N ALA A 15 18.35 1.82 12.32
CA ALA A 15 17.30 2.80 11.99
C ALA A 15 17.14 2.98 10.47
N LYS A 16 18.25 3.08 9.74
CA LYS A 16 18.23 3.19 8.27
C LYS A 16 17.70 1.93 7.59
N CYS A 17 17.96 0.75 8.16
CA CYS A 17 17.47 -0.51 7.62
C CYS A 17 15.94 -0.61 7.77
N GLN A 18 15.41 -0.26 8.94
CA GLN A 18 13.96 -0.23 9.21
C GLN A 18 13.22 0.79 8.33
N ASP A 19 13.81 1.96 8.09
CA ASP A 19 13.24 2.96 7.19
C ASP A 19 13.18 2.45 5.74
N LEU A 20 14.22 1.74 5.29
CA LEU A 20 14.27 1.17 3.94
C LEU A 20 13.22 0.07 3.76
N GLU A 21 13.10 -0.84 4.73
CA GLU A 21 12.08 -1.90 4.72
C GLU A 21 10.66 -1.32 4.69
N THR A 22 10.42 -0.27 5.47
CA THR A 22 9.12 0.42 5.50
C THR A 22 8.77 1.04 4.15
N ILE A 23 9.73 1.72 3.52
CA ILE A 23 9.52 2.34 2.20
C ILE A 23 9.25 1.28 1.13
N GLU A 24 9.95 0.15 1.16
CA GLU A 24 9.74 -0.93 0.20
C GLU A 24 8.37 -1.58 0.35
N LYS A 25 7.93 -1.84 1.60
CA LYS A 25 6.56 -2.31 1.87
C LYS A 25 5.51 -1.33 1.37
N GLU A 26 5.68 -0.04 1.65
CA GLU A 26 4.75 1.01 1.20
C GLU A 26 4.64 1.08 -0.32
N ASN A 27 5.77 0.98 -1.01
CA ASN A 27 5.81 1.00 -2.46
C ASN A 27 5.14 -0.26 -3.05
N ALA A 28 5.47 -1.44 -2.51
CA ALA A 28 4.86 -2.71 -2.89
C ALA A 28 3.33 -2.67 -2.70
N CYS A 29 2.86 -2.23 -1.54
CA CYS A 29 1.43 -2.10 -1.27
C CYS A 29 0.73 -1.07 -2.16
N SER A 30 1.43 -0.03 -2.61
CA SER A 30 0.88 0.90 -3.60
C SER A 30 0.69 0.21 -4.95
N THR A 31 1.71 -0.50 -5.45
CA THR A 31 1.67 -1.25 -6.71
C THR A 31 0.59 -2.34 -6.68
N LEU A 32 0.58 -3.16 -5.62
CA LEU A 32 -0.40 -4.21 -5.43
C LEU A 32 -1.83 -3.66 -5.44
N ASN A 33 -2.07 -2.57 -4.72
CA ASN A 33 -3.41 -2.00 -4.63
C ASN A 33 -3.90 -1.50 -6.00
N GLU A 34 -3.04 -0.84 -6.78
CA GLU A 34 -3.37 -0.42 -8.15
C GLU A 34 -3.68 -1.61 -9.07
N ALA A 35 -2.95 -2.72 -8.92
CA ALA A 35 -3.19 -3.92 -9.71
C ALA A 35 -4.50 -4.62 -9.32
N LEU A 36 -4.72 -4.85 -8.03
CA LEU A 36 -5.95 -5.47 -7.51
C LEU A 36 -7.17 -4.63 -7.90
N GLN A 37 -7.09 -3.30 -7.87
CA GLN A 37 -8.20 -2.45 -8.32
C GLN A 37 -8.66 -2.72 -9.75
N LYS A 38 -7.72 -2.93 -10.67
CA LYS A 38 -8.05 -3.22 -12.06
C LYS A 38 -8.77 -4.56 -12.16
N GLU A 39 -8.34 -5.54 -11.39
CA GLU A 39 -8.92 -6.88 -11.35
C GLU A 39 -10.31 -6.91 -10.68
N PHE A 40 -10.54 -6.14 -9.60
CA PHE A 40 -11.82 -6.10 -8.90
C PHE A 40 -12.84 -5.12 -9.47
N LYS A 41 -12.50 -4.37 -10.52
CA LYS A 41 -13.39 -3.35 -11.06
C LYS A 41 -14.80 -3.87 -11.35
N GLU A 42 -14.90 -5.04 -11.99
CA GLU A 42 -16.17 -5.67 -12.35
C GLU A 42 -16.93 -6.21 -11.13
N LYS A 43 -16.25 -6.94 -10.24
CA LYS A 43 -16.85 -7.43 -8.97
C LYS A 43 -17.38 -6.30 -8.10
N LEU A 44 -16.68 -5.16 -8.06
CA LEU A 44 -17.14 -3.97 -7.36
C LEU A 44 -18.35 -3.35 -8.04
N GLU A 45 -18.39 -3.31 -9.37
CA GLU A 45 -19.54 -2.81 -10.11
C GLU A 45 -20.79 -3.66 -9.86
N GLU A 46 -20.66 -4.98 -9.77
CA GLU A 46 -21.76 -5.88 -9.41
C GLU A 46 -22.23 -5.67 -7.96
N ALA A 47 -21.31 -5.58 -7.00
CA ALA A 47 -21.64 -5.33 -5.60
C ALA A 47 -22.31 -3.96 -5.36
N ILE A 48 -22.07 -2.99 -6.24
CA ILE A 48 -22.70 -1.67 -6.19
C ILE A 48 -24.10 -1.69 -6.83
N LYS A 49 -24.29 -2.47 -7.91
CA LYS A 49 -25.61 -2.65 -8.53
C LYS A 49 -26.63 -3.20 -7.53
N SER A 50 -26.21 -4.05 -6.59
CA SER A 50 -27.07 -4.55 -5.52
C SER A 50 -27.29 -3.56 -4.36
N LYS A 51 -26.59 -2.42 -4.35
CA LYS A 51 -26.64 -1.41 -3.28
C LYS A 51 -26.69 0.03 -3.83
N PRO A 52 -27.80 0.45 -4.46
CA PRO A 52 -27.91 1.76 -5.13
C PRO A 52 -27.80 2.96 -4.17
N ALA A 53 -28.01 2.75 -2.86
CA ALA A 53 -27.82 3.78 -1.84
C ALA A 53 -26.35 4.14 -1.57
N LEU A 54 -25.40 3.34 -2.07
CA LEU A 54 -23.96 3.56 -1.86
C LEU A 54 -23.34 4.26 -3.06
N ASN A 55 -22.57 5.32 -2.80
CA ASN A 55 -21.81 6.00 -3.83
C ASN A 55 -20.62 5.13 -4.29
N ASN A 56 -20.54 4.84 -5.60
CA ASN A 56 -19.50 4.01 -6.19
C ASN A 56 -18.07 4.53 -5.91
N ARG A 57 -17.88 5.84 -6.05
CA ARG A 57 -16.59 6.49 -5.83
C ARG A 57 -16.13 6.32 -4.38
N ASP A 58 -17.03 6.54 -3.43
CA ASP A 58 -16.71 6.49 -2.00
C ASP A 58 -16.45 5.05 -1.55
N LEU A 59 -17.24 4.09 -2.05
CA LEU A 59 -16.98 2.66 -1.81
C LEU A 59 -15.62 2.22 -2.36
N ARG A 60 -15.31 2.57 -3.61
CA ARG A 60 -14.01 2.30 -4.20
C ARG A 60 -12.88 2.92 -3.39
N SER A 61 -13.05 4.16 -2.95
CA SER A 61 -12.08 4.84 -2.10
C SER A 61 -11.91 4.14 -0.76
N LYS A 62 -13.01 3.68 -0.13
CA LYS A 62 -12.96 2.97 1.15
C LYS A 62 -12.20 1.65 1.07
N LEU A 63 -12.52 0.85 0.07
CA LEU A 63 -11.85 -0.44 -0.15
C LEU A 63 -10.38 -0.24 -0.46
N LEU A 64 -10.07 0.75 -1.30
CA LEU A 64 -8.71 1.15 -1.59
C LEU A 64 -7.88 1.46 -0.34
N GLU A 65 -8.43 2.26 0.57
CA GLU A 65 -7.74 2.60 1.81
C GLU A 65 -7.54 1.36 2.68
N LYS A 66 -8.59 0.54 2.85
CA LYS A 66 -8.50 -0.65 3.69
C LYS A 66 -7.54 -1.70 3.15
N THR A 67 -7.57 -1.99 1.84
CA THR A 67 -6.63 -2.91 1.20
C THR A 67 -5.19 -2.45 1.37
N PHE A 68 -4.94 -1.14 1.26
CA PHE A 68 -3.61 -0.58 1.44
C PHE A 68 -3.09 -0.76 2.88
N ILE A 69 -3.93 -0.46 3.87
CA ILE A 69 -3.56 -0.61 5.28
C ILE A 69 -3.36 -2.09 5.62
N ALA A 70 -4.30 -2.95 5.21
CA ALA A 70 -4.19 -4.39 5.40
C ALA A 70 -2.86 -4.91 4.84
N CYS A 71 -2.50 -4.49 3.62
CA CYS A 71 -1.22 -4.85 3.02
C CYS A 71 -0.02 -4.43 3.87
N ILE A 72 0.06 -3.15 4.29
CA ILE A 72 1.21 -2.67 5.09
C ILE A 72 1.36 -3.48 6.39
N GLU A 73 0.23 -3.80 7.03
CA GLU A 73 0.18 -4.48 8.31
C GLU A 73 0.46 -5.99 8.18
N SER A 74 0.08 -6.62 7.07
CA SER A 74 0.12 -8.07 6.93
C SER A 74 1.31 -8.62 6.17
N ILE A 75 1.85 -7.90 5.17
CA ILE A 75 2.88 -8.47 4.30
C ILE A 75 4.24 -8.48 5.00
N THR A 76 5.06 -9.47 4.70
CA THR A 76 6.48 -9.49 5.07
C THR A 76 7.30 -8.66 4.10
N TYR A 77 8.56 -8.39 4.46
CA TYR A 77 9.51 -7.74 3.56
C TYR A 77 9.80 -8.58 2.30
N ASP A 78 9.89 -9.90 2.43
CA ASP A 78 10.08 -10.81 1.29
C ASP A 78 8.87 -10.80 0.34
N GLN A 79 7.66 -10.74 0.89
CA GLN A 79 6.44 -10.57 0.09
C GLN A 79 6.39 -9.20 -0.60
N ALA A 80 6.88 -8.14 0.06
CA ALA A 80 7.01 -6.83 -0.57
C ALA A 80 7.98 -6.87 -1.77
N LYS A 81 9.11 -7.58 -1.64
CA LYS A 81 10.02 -7.82 -2.77
C LYS A 81 9.36 -8.63 -3.88
N GLU A 82 8.64 -9.69 -3.53
CA GLU A 82 7.89 -10.51 -4.50
C GLU A 82 6.95 -9.61 -5.31
N ILE A 83 6.12 -8.80 -4.65
CA ILE A 83 5.18 -7.87 -5.29
C ILE A 83 5.90 -6.88 -6.23
N MET A 84 7.07 -6.39 -5.83
CA MET A 84 7.86 -5.43 -6.61
C MET A 84 8.57 -6.07 -7.82
N ASP A 85 8.80 -7.39 -7.79
CA ASP A 85 9.32 -8.16 -8.92
C ASP A 85 8.17 -8.60 -9.82
N GLU A 86 7.48 -7.61 -10.42
CA GLU A 86 6.26 -7.72 -11.24
C GLU A 86 6.28 -8.84 -12.30
N SER A 87 7.46 -9.41 -12.61
CA SER A 87 7.70 -10.52 -13.52
C SER A 87 7.27 -11.91 -13.02
N LEU A 88 7.16 -12.13 -11.70
CA LEU A 88 6.90 -13.46 -11.10
C LEU A 88 5.56 -13.58 -10.37
N VAL A 89 4.80 -12.49 -10.21
CA VAL A 89 3.65 -12.44 -9.28
C VAL A 89 2.30 -12.48 -9.97
N SER A 90 1.46 -13.42 -9.52
CA SER A 90 0.01 -13.31 -9.63
C SER A 90 -0.53 -12.56 -8.42
N TYR A 91 -1.10 -11.37 -8.65
CA TYR A 91 -1.70 -10.55 -7.59
C TYR A 91 -2.88 -11.26 -6.89
N GLN A 92 -3.45 -12.30 -7.50
CA GLN A 92 -4.49 -13.15 -6.91
C GLN A 92 -4.06 -13.78 -5.59
N LYS A 93 -2.76 -14.04 -5.36
CA LYS A 93 -2.27 -14.56 -4.08
C LYS A 93 -2.62 -13.62 -2.91
N PHE A 94 -2.74 -12.33 -3.19
CA PHE A 94 -3.01 -11.28 -2.20
C PHE A 94 -4.47 -10.81 -2.21
N ILE A 95 -5.38 -11.54 -2.87
CA ILE A 95 -6.81 -11.24 -2.92
C ILE A 95 -7.44 -11.13 -1.53
N HIS A 96 -6.94 -11.91 -0.57
CA HIS A 96 -7.41 -11.93 0.81
C HIS A 96 -7.21 -10.60 1.54
N LEU A 97 -6.36 -9.71 1.01
CA LEU A 97 -6.16 -8.36 1.54
C LEU A 97 -7.27 -7.38 1.15
N VAL A 98 -8.12 -7.74 0.17
CA VAL A 98 -9.26 -6.93 -0.22
C VAL A 98 -10.45 -7.30 0.67
N PRO A 99 -10.98 -6.38 1.48
CA PRO A 99 -12.07 -6.67 2.41
C PRO A 99 -13.43 -6.69 1.71
N LEU A 100 -13.60 -7.57 0.72
CA LEU A 100 -14.82 -7.67 -0.07
C LEU A 100 -16.03 -8.12 0.77
N SER A 101 -15.80 -8.93 1.82
CA SER A 101 -16.85 -9.35 2.74
C SER A 101 -17.52 -8.19 3.46
N GLU A 102 -16.74 -7.17 3.84
CA GLU A 102 -17.27 -6.00 4.53
C GLU A 102 -18.24 -5.18 3.67
N ILE A 103 -18.16 -5.30 2.33
CA ILE A 103 -19.09 -4.61 1.43
C ILE A 103 -20.53 -5.01 1.74
N ASN A 104 -20.75 -6.28 2.14
CA ASN A 104 -22.07 -6.80 2.48
C ASN A 104 -22.66 -6.12 3.73
N ASP A 105 -21.82 -5.64 4.64
CA ASP A 105 -22.24 -5.02 5.89
C ASP A 105 -22.57 -3.52 5.73
N LEU A 106 -22.13 -2.88 4.64
CA LEU A 106 -22.38 -1.46 4.36
C LEU A 106 -23.86 -1.21 4.02
N LYS A 107 -24.51 -0.29 4.73
CA LYS A 107 -25.94 0.03 4.57
C LYS A 107 -26.18 1.46 4.10
N SER A 108 -25.25 2.36 4.36
CA SER A 108 -25.42 3.80 4.13
C SER A 108 -24.12 4.50 3.74
N SER A 109 -24.21 5.73 3.23
CA SER A 109 -23.05 6.58 2.94
C SER A 109 -22.20 6.91 4.18
N ALA A 110 -22.79 6.87 5.39
CA ALA A 110 -22.03 7.05 6.62
C ALA A 110 -21.01 5.91 6.80
N ASP A 111 -21.36 4.70 6.39
CA ASP A 111 -20.47 3.54 6.42
C ASP A 111 -19.34 3.66 5.39
N LEU A 112 -19.45 4.55 4.41
CA LEU A 112 -18.40 4.83 3.43
C LEU A 112 -17.38 5.86 3.92
N MET A 113 -17.64 6.53 5.04
CA MET A 113 -16.72 7.53 5.57
C MET A 113 -15.37 6.88 5.89
N LEU A 114 -14.33 7.53 5.38
CA LEU A 114 -12.94 7.18 5.63
C LEU A 114 -12.47 7.79 6.93
N ASN A 115 -11.75 7.02 7.73
CA ASN A 115 -11.06 7.57 8.88
C ASN A 115 -10.01 8.59 8.39
N LYS A 116 -10.08 9.81 8.94
CA LYS A 116 -9.19 10.92 8.58
C LYS A 116 -7.71 10.55 8.75
N ASP A 117 -7.39 9.75 9.75
CA ASP A 117 -6.01 9.33 10.04
C ASP A 117 -5.45 8.42 8.95
N ILE A 118 -6.27 7.49 8.45
CA ILE A 118 -5.91 6.59 7.35
C ILE A 118 -5.64 7.39 6.08
N LYS A 119 -6.54 8.34 5.76
CA LYS A 119 -6.39 9.20 4.59
C LYS A 119 -5.12 10.05 4.67
N ASN A 120 -4.82 10.62 5.83
CA ASN A 120 -3.61 11.40 6.05
C ASN A 120 -2.36 10.54 5.91
N ARG A 121 -2.37 9.33 6.50
CA ARG A 121 -1.27 8.36 6.41
C ARG A 121 -0.97 7.99 4.95
N ARG A 122 -1.99 7.68 4.14
CA ARG A 122 -1.80 7.38 2.72
C ARG A 122 -1.30 8.57 1.92
N SER A 123 -1.80 9.78 2.20
CA SER A 123 -1.32 11.00 1.54
C SER A 123 0.16 11.22 1.81
N ALA A 124 0.59 11.08 3.07
CA ALA A 124 1.99 11.22 3.48
C ALA A 124 2.89 10.18 2.80
N ILE A 125 2.45 8.92 2.71
CA ILE A 125 3.17 7.84 2.03
C ILE A 125 3.32 8.17 0.53
N LYS A 126 2.23 8.58 -0.13
CA LYS A 126 2.26 8.93 -1.56
C LYS A 126 3.22 10.09 -1.85
N GLU A 127 3.22 11.12 -0.99
CA GLU A 127 4.16 12.23 -1.11
C GLU A 127 5.62 11.79 -0.90
N ARG A 128 5.87 10.91 0.07
CA ARG A 128 7.21 10.33 0.30
C ARG A 128 7.67 9.52 -0.91
N LEU A 129 6.85 8.62 -1.43
CA LEU A 129 7.17 7.81 -2.61
C LEU A 129 7.43 8.67 -3.85
N ASN A 130 6.62 9.71 -4.07
CA ASN A 130 6.84 10.65 -5.18
C ASN A 130 8.16 11.41 -5.07
N ARG A 131 8.53 11.87 -3.86
CA ARG A 131 9.82 12.53 -3.61
C ARG A 131 10.98 11.60 -3.96
N ILE A 132 10.94 10.36 -3.47
CA ILE A 132 11.97 9.34 -3.76
C ILE A 132 12.07 9.06 -5.26
N LYS A 133 10.94 8.91 -5.96
CA LYS A 133 10.91 8.70 -7.41
C LYS A 133 11.55 9.86 -8.17
N LYS A 134 11.25 11.10 -7.78
CA LYS A 134 11.81 12.31 -8.39
C LYS A 134 13.32 12.42 -8.15
N GLU A 135 13.79 12.10 -6.95
CA GLU A 135 15.22 12.09 -6.62
C GLU A 135 15.99 11.02 -7.42
N ARG A 136 15.44 9.80 -7.53
CA ARG A 136 16.03 8.73 -8.36
C ARG A 136 16.14 9.15 -9.82
N LEU A 137 15.08 9.78 -10.36
CA LEU A 137 15.09 10.29 -11.73
C LEU A 137 16.12 11.41 -11.94
N ARG A 138 16.33 12.26 -10.94
CA ARG A 138 17.34 13.33 -10.99
C ARG A 138 18.75 12.75 -11.02
N LYS A 139 19.08 11.84 -10.10
CA LYS A 139 20.41 11.17 -10.08
C LYS A 139 20.72 10.47 -11.40
N LYS A 140 19.75 9.72 -11.94
CA LYS A 140 19.90 9.03 -13.23
C LYS A 140 20.18 9.98 -14.41
N ARG A 141 19.79 11.26 -14.32
CA ARG A 141 20.08 12.29 -15.34
C ARG A 141 21.43 12.98 -15.11
N GLU A 142 21.92 13.00 -13.88
CA GLU A 142 23.24 13.55 -13.53
C GLU A 142 24.36 12.53 -13.80
N ASP A 143 24.03 11.23 -13.81
CA ASP A 143 24.93 10.12 -14.15
C ASP A 143 25.02 9.80 -15.67
N LEU A 144 24.27 10.52 -16.51
CA LEU A 144 24.25 10.42 -17.98
C LEU A 144 24.97 11.63 -18.61
#